data_AF-A0A8W8M8A5-F1
#
_entry.id   AF-A0A8W8M8A5-F1
#
_cell.length_a   1.000
_cell.length_b   1.000
_cell.length_c   1.000
_cell.angle_alpha   90.00
_cell.angle_beta   90.00
_cell.angle_gamma   90.00
#
_symmetry.space_group_name_H-M   'P 1'
#
loop_
_entity.id
_entity.type
_entity.pdbx_description
1 polymer ?
#
loop_
_entity_poly.entity_id
_entity_poly.type
_entity_poly.pdbx_seq_one_letter_code
_entity_poly.pdbx_strand_id
1 'polypeptide(L)'
;LKEQRDRAESEHQEECDLYMKRNHDLKAEVDRLHLDVTDRQTELCELREEVTEAGSEKFKLESRIKLLEQEVQDKTGEIQNLKAEVEEKTKATEGKTMDEESKKKIADLTAEVKVQEEEARSTKAEVERLQTIVKEMEEDKAKKEKDIEEMQEVIKEYKQKMGTLKRTQQIEKKKNAHLLEEARRREGDLSDDASQLKDAVIAKGDRIEELEEALKESVRITAEREMVMVEQQQQLEEAEQKVAELTMELARNKSSENSARVNFLTKQLEDKEMKLKKLQSERHKHLEEVYEMKQEAIQAAMSEKDANIALLEMTSTKQRRNTEEIDKLNREKEKLQQQLKEVTQNRMKLIQKQERRSESLGRSKKSPSHRAKGMSPDRVNPYVLTAPASLDS
;
A
#
# COMPACT_ATOMS: atom_id res chain seq x y z
N LEU A 1 15.39 -21.12 8.18
CA LEU A 1 14.05 -20.50 8.31
C LEU A 1 13.36 -20.89 9.61
N LYS A 2 12.68 -22.05 9.73
CA LYS A 2 11.98 -22.43 10.99
C LYS A 2 12.89 -22.33 12.23
N GLU A 3 14.04 -23.02 12.22
CA GLU A 3 15.03 -22.96 13.31
C GLU A 3 15.65 -21.58 13.56
N GLN A 4 15.55 -20.63 12.63
CA GLN A 4 15.99 -19.24 12.85
C GLN A 4 14.88 -18.41 13.50
N ARG A 5 13.62 -18.68 13.13
CA ARG A 5 12.45 -18.08 13.78
C ARG A 5 12.32 -18.59 15.20
N ASP A 6 12.41 -19.90 15.42
CA ASP A 6 12.35 -20.53 16.74
C ASP A 6 13.52 -20.05 17.64
N ARG A 7 14.70 -19.73 17.06
CA ARG A 7 15.81 -19.09 17.78
C ARG A 7 15.53 -17.63 18.13
N ALA A 8 15.07 -16.83 17.18
CA ALA A 8 14.71 -15.42 17.44
C ALA A 8 13.56 -15.28 18.44
N GLU A 9 12.59 -16.21 18.42
CA GLU A 9 11.52 -16.32 19.43
C GLU A 9 12.09 -16.68 20.81
N SER A 10 13.07 -17.58 20.91
CA SER A 10 13.78 -17.89 22.16
C SER A 10 14.60 -16.70 22.68
N GLU A 11 15.38 -16.06 21.82
CA GLU A 11 16.21 -14.90 22.16
C GLU A 11 15.35 -13.71 22.64
N HIS A 12 14.22 -13.44 21.98
CA HIS A 12 13.25 -12.43 22.41
C HIS A 12 12.56 -12.80 23.72
N GLN A 13 12.23 -14.08 23.95
CA GLN A 13 11.64 -14.52 25.21
C GLN A 13 12.65 -14.38 26.38
N GLU A 14 13.90 -14.76 26.16
CA GLU A 14 14.99 -14.56 27.13
C GLU A 14 15.22 -13.07 27.44
N GLU A 15 15.15 -12.19 26.44
CA GLU A 15 15.24 -10.74 26.66
C GLU A 15 14.03 -10.21 27.46
N CYS A 16 12.81 -10.66 27.15
CA CYS A 16 11.61 -10.35 27.95
C CYS A 16 11.73 -10.82 29.40
N ASP A 17 12.22 -12.05 29.64
CA ASP A 17 12.39 -12.60 30.98
C ASP A 17 13.47 -11.84 31.77
N LEU A 18 14.53 -11.38 31.10
CA LEU A 18 15.55 -10.49 31.69
C LEU A 18 14.96 -9.11 32.06
N TYR A 19 14.14 -8.49 31.20
CA TYR A 19 13.46 -7.24 31.56
C TYR A 19 12.44 -7.42 32.68
N MET A 20 11.69 -8.53 32.70
CA MET A 20 10.73 -8.83 33.76
C MET A 20 11.44 -9.03 35.11
N LYS A 21 12.55 -9.79 35.12
CA LYS A 21 13.38 -9.96 36.32
C LYS A 21 13.97 -8.62 36.79
N ARG A 22 14.52 -7.82 35.89
CA ARG A 22 15.09 -6.51 36.23
C ARG A 22 14.03 -5.54 36.77
N ASN A 23 12.80 -5.56 36.25
CA ASN A 23 11.70 -4.78 36.80
C ASN A 23 11.27 -5.27 38.18
N HIS A 24 11.29 -6.59 38.43
CA HIS A 24 11.02 -7.15 39.75
C HIS A 24 12.09 -6.75 40.78
N ASP A 25 13.38 -6.86 40.41
CA ASP A 25 14.51 -6.46 41.24
C ASP A 25 14.47 -4.95 41.56
N LEU A 26 14.19 -4.10 40.56
CA LEU A 26 14.01 -2.65 40.75
C LEU A 26 12.80 -2.32 41.63
N LYS A 27 11.72 -3.09 41.55
CA LYS A 27 10.55 -2.89 42.42
C LYS A 27 10.87 -3.26 43.87
N ALA A 28 11.54 -4.38 44.11
CA ALA A 28 12.01 -4.77 45.44
C ALA A 28 12.99 -3.76 46.04
N GLU A 29 13.86 -3.16 45.22
CA GLU A 29 14.76 -2.07 45.62
C GLU A 29 13.97 -0.81 46.03
N VAL A 30 12.95 -0.42 45.26
CA VAL A 30 12.07 0.71 45.57
C VAL A 30 11.25 0.46 46.84
N ASP A 31 10.71 -0.74 47.03
CA ASP A 31 9.94 -1.09 48.22
C ASP A 31 10.83 -1.07 49.48
N ARG A 32 12.09 -1.54 49.39
CA ARG A 32 13.08 -1.44 50.48
C ARG A 32 13.44 0.01 50.80
N LEU A 33 13.69 0.85 49.79
CA LEU A 33 14.01 2.26 49.99
C LEU A 33 12.84 3.05 50.61
N HIS A 34 11.59 2.68 50.33
CA HIS A 34 10.43 3.27 51.02
C HIS A 34 10.38 2.89 52.51
N LEU A 35 10.74 1.64 52.86
CA LEU A 35 10.84 1.22 54.26
C LEU A 35 11.95 2.00 54.98
N ASP A 36 13.16 2.04 54.42
CA ASP A 36 14.30 2.81 54.96
C ASP A 36 13.96 4.30 55.17
N VAL A 37 13.19 4.91 54.27
CA VAL A 37 12.73 6.30 54.40
C VAL A 37 11.69 6.46 55.50
N THR A 38 10.82 5.47 55.71
CA THR A 38 9.80 5.48 56.77
C THR A 38 10.46 5.33 58.14
N ASP A 39 11.40 4.39 58.28
CA ASP A 39 12.15 4.16 59.53
C ASP A 39 12.97 5.41 59.91
N ARG A 40 13.61 6.05 58.92
CA ARG A 40 14.30 7.36 59.09
C ARG A 40 13.37 8.49 59.49
N GLN A 41 12.10 8.47 59.07
CA GLN A 41 11.10 9.45 59.49
C GLN A 41 10.68 9.23 60.94
N THR A 42 10.58 7.98 61.41
CA THR A 42 10.33 7.69 62.83
C THR A 42 11.51 8.09 63.72
N GLU A 43 12.76 7.75 63.35
CA GLU A 43 13.97 8.19 64.07
C GLU A 43 14.03 9.73 64.21
N LEU A 44 13.66 10.47 63.16
CA LEU A 44 13.63 11.95 63.18
C LEU A 44 12.52 12.53 64.07
N CYS A 45 11.41 11.82 64.27
CA CYS A 45 10.37 12.22 65.20
C CYS A 45 10.82 12.02 66.65
N GLU A 46 11.41 10.87 66.97
CA GLU A 46 11.94 10.56 68.31
C GLU A 46 13.02 11.57 68.74
N LEU A 47 14.03 11.81 67.88
CA LEU A 47 15.07 12.81 68.12
C LEU A 47 14.51 14.24 68.29
N ARG A 48 13.37 14.56 67.67
CA ARG A 48 12.72 15.86 67.81
C ARG A 48 12.01 15.99 69.16
N GLU A 49 11.46 14.90 69.69
CA GLU A 49 10.87 14.86 71.03
C GLU A 49 11.96 15.00 72.10
N GLU A 50 13.07 14.26 72.01
CA GLU A 50 14.25 14.39 72.89
C GLU A 50 14.78 15.84 72.96
N VAL A 51 14.89 16.51 71.80
CA VAL A 51 15.34 17.92 71.74
C VAL A 51 14.35 18.86 72.45
N THR A 52 13.03 18.59 72.39
CA THR A 52 12.06 19.38 73.15
C THR A 52 12.10 19.11 74.65
N GLU A 53 12.33 17.87 75.06
CA GLU A 53 12.46 17.51 76.47
C GLU A 53 13.71 18.15 77.10
N ALA A 54 14.87 18.01 76.46
CA ALA A 54 16.12 18.65 76.86
C ALA A 54 16.00 20.20 76.89
N GLY A 55 15.23 20.79 75.97
CA GLY A 55 14.89 22.21 76.01
C GLY A 55 14.10 22.60 77.27
N SER A 56 13.18 21.75 77.73
CA SER A 56 12.42 21.95 78.98
C SER A 56 13.30 21.81 80.22
N GLU A 57 14.25 20.87 80.23
CA GLU A 57 15.18 20.68 81.34
C GLU A 57 16.16 21.84 81.47
N LYS A 58 16.71 22.30 80.34
CA LYS A 58 17.54 23.51 80.28
C LYS A 58 16.82 24.71 80.92
N PHE A 59 15.54 24.94 80.59
CA PHE A 59 14.77 26.04 81.17
C PHE A 59 14.59 25.90 82.70
N LYS A 60 14.35 24.69 83.20
CA LYS A 60 14.29 24.41 84.66
C LYS A 60 15.63 24.74 85.33
N LEU A 61 16.75 24.35 84.73
CA LEU A 61 18.11 24.63 85.25
C LEU A 61 18.44 26.13 85.21
N GLU A 62 18.12 26.84 84.13
CA GLU A 62 18.29 28.30 84.05
C GLU A 62 17.47 29.04 85.12
N SER A 63 16.25 28.58 85.41
CA SER A 63 15.45 29.15 86.51
C SER A 63 16.02 28.81 87.90
N ARG A 64 16.68 27.66 88.06
CA ARG A 64 17.35 27.27 89.31
C ARG A 64 18.62 28.10 89.56
N ILE A 65 19.38 28.41 88.51
CA ILE A 65 20.58 29.25 88.56
C ILE A 65 20.22 30.66 89.06
N LYS A 66 19.19 31.29 88.47
CA LYS A 66 18.74 32.64 88.88
C LYS A 66 18.34 32.76 90.36
N LEU A 67 17.79 31.69 90.95
CA LEU A 67 17.46 31.66 92.38
C LEU A 67 18.72 31.61 93.26
N LEU A 68 19.74 30.85 92.84
CA LEU A 68 21.02 30.77 93.56
C LEU A 68 21.85 32.07 93.42
N GLU A 69 21.78 32.75 92.27
CA GLU A 69 22.41 34.06 92.07
C GLU A 69 21.88 35.12 93.06
N GLN A 70 20.56 35.14 93.29
CA GLN A 70 19.94 36.02 94.29
C GLN A 70 20.42 35.69 95.72
N GLU A 71 20.47 34.40 96.09
CA GLU A 71 20.90 33.96 97.43
C GLU A 71 22.37 34.34 97.72
N VAL A 72 23.25 34.28 96.71
CA VAL A 72 24.65 34.73 96.80
C VAL A 72 24.74 36.26 96.96
N GLN A 73 23.87 37.02 96.27
CA GLN A 73 23.82 38.48 96.40
C GLN A 73 23.41 38.90 97.82
N ASP A 74 22.38 38.26 98.38
CA ASP A 74 21.89 38.53 99.73
C ASP A 74 22.98 38.24 100.79
N LYS A 75 23.68 37.11 100.66
CA LYS A 75 24.81 36.74 101.55
C LYS A 75 26.02 37.68 101.43
N THR A 76 26.23 38.29 100.27
CA THR A 76 27.32 39.26 100.07
C THR A 76 27.07 40.55 100.86
N GLY A 77 25.81 40.95 101.05
CA GLY A 77 25.44 42.11 101.87
C GLY A 77 25.74 41.93 103.37
N GLU A 78 25.49 40.74 103.93
CA GLU A 78 25.80 40.43 105.34
C GLU A 78 27.30 40.58 105.65
N ILE A 79 28.17 40.14 104.73
CA ILE A 79 29.64 40.21 104.89
C ILE A 79 30.13 41.66 104.93
N GLN A 80 29.52 42.57 104.15
CA GLN A 80 29.90 43.98 104.15
C GLN A 80 29.60 44.67 105.50
N ASN A 81 28.45 44.34 106.10
CA ASN A 81 28.05 44.90 107.40
C ASN A 81 29.00 44.47 108.54
N LEU A 82 29.39 43.19 108.59
CA LEU A 82 30.34 42.68 109.58
C LEU A 82 31.74 43.31 109.46
N LYS A 83 32.12 43.73 108.25
CA LYS A 83 33.44 44.34 108.01
C LYS A 83 33.55 45.75 108.59
N ALA A 84 32.45 46.51 108.62
CA ALA A 84 32.40 47.84 109.21
C ALA A 84 32.58 47.82 110.75
N GLU A 85 32.04 46.79 111.43
CA GLU A 85 32.14 46.65 112.89
C GLU A 85 33.59 46.38 113.39
N VAL A 86 34.44 45.82 112.52
CA VAL A 86 35.87 45.56 112.81
C VAL A 86 36.71 46.83 112.65
N GLU A 87 36.30 47.74 111.76
CA GLU A 87 37.05 48.97 111.45
C GLU A 87 36.84 50.09 112.49
N GLU A 88 35.76 50.02 113.28
CA GLU A 88 35.49 50.94 114.39
C GLU A 88 36.40 50.68 115.61
N LYS A 89 36.81 49.43 115.84
CA LYS A 89 37.51 49.01 117.08
C LYS A 89 39.04 49.17 117.05
N THR A 90 39.64 49.70 115.97
CA THR A 90 41.09 49.61 115.70
C THR A 90 41.86 50.94 115.65
N LYS A 91 41.32 52.03 116.22
CA LYS A 91 41.94 53.39 116.15
C LYS A 91 42.02 54.12 117.51
N ALA A 92 42.69 53.53 118.51
CA ALA A 92 42.98 54.16 119.81
C ALA A 92 44.42 53.86 120.30
N THR A 93 45.00 54.76 121.11
CA THR A 93 46.38 54.79 121.70
C THR A 93 47.50 55.15 120.67
N GLU A 94 48.17 56.32 120.73
CA GLU A 94 49.15 56.89 121.70
C GLU A 94 50.63 56.51 121.39
N GLY A 95 51.68 57.31 121.65
CA GLY A 95 51.70 58.70 122.14
C GLY A 95 52.98 59.17 122.88
N LYS A 96 54.10 59.46 122.18
CA LYS A 96 55.18 60.44 122.52
C LYS A 96 56.15 60.24 123.74
N THR A 97 57.47 60.47 123.50
CA THR A 97 58.49 61.22 124.34
C THR A 97 58.93 60.69 125.75
N MET A 98 60.13 60.96 126.34
CA MET A 98 61.42 61.59 125.92
C MET A 98 62.61 61.34 126.92
N ASP A 99 63.82 61.06 126.40
CA ASP A 99 65.03 61.92 126.51
C ASP A 99 65.77 62.24 127.86
N GLU A 100 66.02 61.26 128.75
CA GLU A 100 67.43 60.89 129.08
C GLU A 100 67.77 59.49 128.54
N GLU A 101 66.92 59.09 127.62
CA GLU A 101 67.13 58.01 126.69
C GLU A 101 68.25 58.43 125.71
N SER A 102 68.37 59.71 125.33
CA SER A 102 69.16 60.31 124.23
C SER A 102 70.46 59.62 123.83
N LYS A 103 71.30 59.19 124.78
CA LYS A 103 72.60 58.54 124.49
C LYS A 103 72.46 57.04 124.30
N LYS A 104 71.64 56.39 125.15
CA LYS A 104 71.15 55.03 124.87
C LYS A 104 70.30 55.02 123.59
N LYS A 105 69.62 56.11 123.27
CA LYS A 105 68.79 56.37 122.09
C LYS A 105 69.61 56.78 120.88
N ILE A 106 70.86 57.24 121.02
CA ILE A 106 71.78 57.28 119.88
C ILE A 106 72.25 55.86 119.56
N ALA A 107 72.48 55.00 120.55
CA ALA A 107 72.79 53.59 120.32
C ALA A 107 71.57 52.80 119.81
N ASP A 108 70.39 52.98 120.44
CA ASP A 108 69.12 52.37 120.09
C ASP A 108 68.61 52.96 118.76
N LEU A 109 68.79 54.26 118.44
CA LEU A 109 68.54 54.79 117.08
C LEU A 109 69.61 54.35 116.07
N THR A 110 70.84 54.02 116.47
CA THR A 110 71.82 53.41 115.54
C THR A 110 71.45 51.95 115.25
N ALA A 111 70.87 51.25 116.23
CA ALA A 111 70.27 49.93 116.05
C ALA A 111 68.96 50.03 115.24
N GLU A 112 68.10 51.00 115.51
CA GLU A 112 66.85 51.32 114.79
C GLU A 112 67.17 51.72 113.35
N VAL A 113 68.21 52.53 113.09
CA VAL A 113 68.67 52.87 111.74
C VAL A 113 69.21 51.63 111.04
N LYS A 114 69.89 50.71 111.73
CA LYS A 114 70.28 49.42 111.12
C LYS A 114 69.07 48.53 110.82
N VAL A 115 68.09 48.46 111.73
CA VAL A 115 66.84 47.72 111.52
C VAL A 115 66.07 48.34 110.36
N GLN A 116 65.94 49.67 110.29
CA GLN A 116 65.32 50.39 109.19
C GLN A 116 66.13 50.31 107.89
N GLU A 117 67.46 50.18 107.93
CA GLU A 117 68.28 49.89 106.75
C GLU A 117 68.07 48.45 106.26
N GLU A 118 67.91 47.48 107.16
CA GLU A 118 67.58 46.09 106.82
C GLU A 118 66.12 45.95 106.33
N GLU A 119 65.17 46.65 106.94
CA GLU A 119 63.78 46.77 106.49
C GLU A 119 63.70 47.53 105.15
N ALA A 120 64.47 48.60 104.94
CA ALA A 120 64.57 49.29 103.65
C ALA A 120 65.20 48.39 102.57
N ARG A 121 66.17 47.54 102.92
CA ARG A 121 66.72 46.52 102.00
C ARG A 121 65.71 45.42 101.71
N SER A 122 64.98 44.95 102.71
CA SER A 122 63.94 43.91 102.60
C SER A 122 62.76 44.38 101.74
N THR A 123 62.23 45.57 102.03
CA THR A 123 61.18 46.22 101.24
C THR A 123 61.66 46.55 99.83
N LYS A 124 62.91 47.00 99.65
CA LYS A 124 63.49 47.18 98.32
C LYS A 124 63.59 45.85 97.54
N ALA A 125 64.01 44.77 98.18
CA ALA A 125 64.07 43.44 97.56
C ALA A 125 62.67 42.93 97.18
N GLU A 126 61.65 43.15 98.02
CA GLU A 126 60.27 42.80 97.69
C GLU A 126 59.70 43.71 96.59
N VAL A 127 60.06 45.00 96.54
CA VAL A 127 59.72 45.88 95.41
C VAL A 127 60.37 45.40 94.11
N GLU A 128 61.64 45.00 94.13
CA GLU A 128 62.33 44.41 92.96
C GLU A 128 61.68 43.07 92.53
N ARG A 129 61.23 42.25 93.49
CA ARG A 129 60.47 41.01 93.23
C ARG A 129 59.10 41.30 92.62
N LEU A 130 58.35 42.24 93.18
CA LEU A 130 57.04 42.67 92.66
C LEU A 130 57.16 43.31 91.28
N GLN A 131 58.19 44.11 91.02
CA GLN A 131 58.47 44.66 89.68
C GLN A 131 58.76 43.54 88.66
N THR A 132 59.40 42.46 89.07
CA THR A 132 59.65 41.29 88.21
C THR A 132 58.33 40.58 87.88
N ILE A 133 57.49 40.32 88.89
CA ILE A 133 56.15 39.71 88.71
C ILE A 133 55.25 40.57 87.82
N VAL A 134 55.28 41.90 87.98
CA VAL A 134 54.50 42.83 87.14
C VAL A 134 54.93 42.72 85.68
N LYS A 135 56.25 42.71 85.38
CA LYS A 135 56.75 42.51 84.02
C LYS A 135 56.33 41.16 83.44
N GLU A 136 56.46 40.07 84.20
CA GLU A 136 56.02 38.74 83.78
C GLU A 136 54.51 38.73 83.46
N MET A 137 53.67 39.39 84.27
CA MET A 137 52.23 39.51 84.00
C MET A 137 51.91 40.44 82.82
N GLU A 138 52.70 41.48 82.57
CA GLU A 138 52.56 42.35 81.38
C GLU A 138 52.90 41.58 80.09
N GLU A 139 53.98 40.80 80.10
CA GLU A 139 54.37 39.92 78.99
C GLU A 139 53.33 38.82 78.73
N ASP A 140 52.84 38.16 79.79
CA ASP A 140 51.84 37.10 79.69
C ASP A 140 50.46 37.63 79.26
N LYS A 141 50.12 38.86 79.66
CA LYS A 141 48.96 39.60 79.14
C LYS A 141 49.12 39.92 77.65
N ALA A 142 50.24 40.50 77.23
CA ALA A 142 50.49 40.85 75.84
C ALA A 142 50.45 39.62 74.91
N LYS A 143 50.95 38.48 75.40
CA LYS A 143 50.82 37.19 74.70
C LYS A 143 49.36 36.75 74.55
N LYS A 144 48.57 36.82 75.62
CA LYS A 144 47.13 36.49 75.57
C LYS A 144 46.33 37.43 74.67
N GLU A 145 46.66 38.72 74.64
CA GLU A 145 46.06 39.68 73.70
C GLU A 145 46.36 39.29 72.24
N LYS A 146 47.60 38.89 71.93
CA LYS A 146 47.97 38.37 70.59
C LYS A 146 47.25 37.07 70.23
N ASP A 147 47.16 36.11 71.16
CA ASP A 147 46.45 34.85 70.94
C ASP A 147 44.94 35.11 70.67
N ILE A 148 44.35 36.13 71.31
CA ILE A 148 42.97 36.57 71.07
C ILE A 148 42.82 37.19 69.67
N GLU A 149 43.75 38.04 69.23
CA GLU A 149 43.73 38.61 67.88
C GLU A 149 43.80 37.53 66.79
N GLU A 150 44.72 36.56 66.93
CA GLU A 150 44.85 35.43 66.00
C GLU A 150 43.56 34.59 65.94
N MET A 151 42.96 34.28 67.10
CA MET A 151 41.68 33.57 67.18
C MET A 151 40.52 34.34 66.54
N GLN A 152 40.45 35.66 66.72
CA GLN A 152 39.42 36.50 66.10
C GLN A 152 39.53 36.51 64.56
N GLU A 153 40.74 36.51 64.03
CA GLU A 153 40.97 36.46 62.58
C GLU A 153 40.63 35.07 62.01
N VAL A 154 40.96 33.97 62.72
CA VAL A 154 40.53 32.60 62.34
C VAL A 154 38.99 32.50 62.30
N ILE A 155 38.29 33.04 63.30
CA ILE A 155 36.81 33.08 63.33
C ILE A 155 36.25 33.86 62.12
N LYS A 156 36.89 34.97 61.75
CA LYS A 156 36.52 35.81 60.61
C LYS A 156 36.72 35.08 59.28
N GLU A 157 37.84 34.37 59.09
CA GLU A 157 38.05 33.48 57.94
C GLU A 157 36.98 32.38 57.85
N TYR A 158 36.69 31.68 58.95
CA TYR A 158 35.68 30.61 58.95
C TYR A 158 34.28 31.14 58.63
N LYS A 159 33.91 32.32 59.14
CA LYS A 159 32.66 33.01 58.77
C LYS A 159 32.62 33.34 57.27
N GLN A 160 33.71 33.82 56.69
CA GLN A 160 33.80 34.11 55.26
C GLN A 160 33.70 32.83 54.40
N LYS A 161 34.42 31.77 54.78
CA LYS A 161 34.39 30.43 54.14
C LYS A 161 32.99 29.82 54.20
N MET A 162 32.30 29.90 55.35
CA MET A 162 30.91 29.45 55.49
C MET A 162 29.94 30.27 54.61
N GLY A 163 30.14 31.59 54.52
CA GLY A 163 29.36 32.48 53.66
C GLY A 163 29.52 32.15 52.17
N THR A 164 30.74 31.87 51.70
CA THR A 164 30.97 31.41 50.33
C THR A 164 30.38 30.03 50.08
N LEU A 165 30.57 29.07 50.98
CA LEU A 165 30.03 27.71 50.85
C LEU A 165 28.50 27.71 50.73
N LYS A 166 27.80 28.52 51.54
CA LYS A 166 26.34 28.69 51.43
C LYS A 166 25.91 29.22 50.07
N ARG A 167 26.62 30.20 49.49
CA ARG A 167 26.30 30.72 48.14
C ARG A 167 26.56 29.67 47.06
N THR A 168 27.70 28.98 47.11
CA THR A 168 28.03 27.90 46.17
C THR A 168 26.97 26.79 46.21
N GLN A 169 26.61 26.30 47.40
CA GLN A 169 25.56 25.30 47.56
C GLN A 169 24.19 25.78 47.05
N GLN A 170 23.86 27.07 47.21
CA GLN A 170 22.62 27.64 46.69
C GLN A 170 22.63 27.76 45.14
N ILE A 171 23.78 28.04 44.53
CA ILE A 171 23.98 28.04 43.07
C ILE A 171 23.88 26.61 42.53
N GLU A 172 24.53 25.64 43.17
CA GLU A 172 24.45 24.22 42.77
C GLU A 172 23.03 23.67 42.89
N LYS A 173 22.30 24.00 43.97
CA LYS A 173 20.87 23.64 44.10
C LYS A 173 20.03 24.19 42.95
N LYS A 174 20.25 25.46 42.54
CA LYS A 174 19.57 26.04 41.36
C LYS A 174 19.97 25.35 40.06
N LYS A 175 21.26 25.03 39.88
CA LYS A 175 21.77 24.35 38.67
C LYS A 175 21.22 22.92 38.55
N ASN A 176 21.17 22.17 39.65
CA ASN A 176 20.57 20.83 39.68
C ASN A 176 19.05 20.87 39.45
N ALA A 177 18.34 21.86 40.02
CA ALA A 177 16.91 22.05 39.73
C ALA A 177 16.65 22.30 38.23
N HIS A 178 17.42 23.21 37.60
CA HIS A 178 17.32 23.47 36.17
C HIS A 178 17.66 22.23 35.33
N LEU A 179 18.70 21.48 35.68
CA LEU A 179 19.06 20.24 34.97
C LEU A 179 17.96 19.18 35.05
N LEU A 180 17.29 19.03 36.20
CA LEU A 180 16.15 18.13 36.36
C LEU A 180 14.92 18.59 35.56
N GLU A 181 14.65 19.89 35.52
CA GLU A 181 13.54 20.45 34.76
C GLU A 181 13.77 20.36 33.24
N GLU A 182 15.00 20.63 32.78
CA GLU A 182 15.42 20.46 31.38
C GLU A 182 15.42 18.97 30.96
N ALA A 183 15.80 18.05 31.85
CA ALA A 183 15.70 16.61 31.60
C ALA A 183 14.24 16.16 31.47
N ARG A 184 13.36 16.57 32.39
CA ARG A 184 11.91 16.30 32.31
C ARG A 184 11.28 16.88 31.05
N ARG A 185 11.71 18.07 30.61
CA ARG A 185 11.19 18.67 29.38
C ARG A 185 11.62 17.88 28.14
N ARG A 186 12.88 17.44 28.07
CA ARG A 186 13.34 16.53 26.99
C ARG A 186 12.60 15.19 27.00
N GLU A 187 12.31 14.64 28.17
CA GLU A 187 11.55 13.40 28.32
C GLU A 187 10.11 13.57 27.80
N GLY A 188 9.46 14.70 28.10
CA GLY A 188 8.17 15.07 27.51
C GLY A 188 8.23 15.25 25.99
N ASP A 189 9.17 16.08 25.51
CA ASP A 189 9.39 16.33 24.07
C ASP A 189 9.60 14.99 23.30
N LEU A 190 10.40 14.06 23.85
CA LEU A 190 10.63 12.71 23.29
C LEU A 190 9.41 11.78 23.38
N SER A 191 8.60 11.88 24.44
CA SER A 191 7.37 11.11 24.60
C SER A 191 6.31 11.53 23.57
N ASP A 192 6.20 12.83 23.31
CA ASP A 192 5.29 13.38 22.31
C ASP A 192 5.74 13.00 20.89
N ASP A 193 7.03 13.09 20.58
CA ASP A 193 7.60 12.61 19.30
C ASP A 193 7.36 11.10 19.11
N ALA A 194 7.53 10.29 20.16
CA ALA A 194 7.26 8.86 20.12
C ALA A 194 5.77 8.54 19.89
N SER A 195 4.85 9.31 20.47
CA SER A 195 3.41 9.18 20.21
C SER A 195 3.07 9.55 18.77
N GLN A 196 3.58 10.68 18.26
CA GLN A 196 3.37 11.11 16.88
C GLN A 196 3.91 10.09 15.87
N LEU A 197 5.09 9.50 16.13
CA LEU A 197 5.65 8.43 15.29
C LEU A 197 4.77 7.18 15.31
N LYS A 198 4.24 6.78 16.48
CA LYS A 198 3.33 5.64 16.60
C LYS A 198 2.04 5.88 15.81
N ASP A 199 1.42 7.04 15.96
CA ASP A 199 0.18 7.39 15.24
C ASP A 199 0.42 7.47 13.72
N ALA A 200 1.57 7.99 13.29
CA ALA A 200 1.97 8.01 11.88
C ALA A 200 2.29 6.60 11.32
N VAL A 201 2.75 5.65 12.15
CA VAL A 201 2.92 4.24 11.77
C VAL A 201 1.56 3.55 11.63
N ILE A 202 0.63 3.77 12.56
CA ILE A 202 -0.74 3.23 12.49
C ILE A 202 -1.43 3.72 11.22
N ALA A 203 -1.49 5.04 11.00
CA ALA A 203 -2.14 5.61 9.81
C ALA A 203 -1.52 5.15 8.48
N LYS A 204 -0.22 4.82 8.46
CA LYS A 204 0.42 4.19 7.29
C LYS A 204 0.07 2.70 7.15
N GLY A 205 -0.08 1.98 8.26
CA GLY A 205 -0.58 0.61 8.27
C GLY A 205 -1.99 0.52 7.68
N ASP A 206 -2.92 1.31 8.21
CA ASP A 206 -4.31 1.39 7.72
C ASP A 206 -4.34 1.69 6.20
N ARG A 207 -3.50 2.65 5.75
CA ARG A 207 -3.42 3.00 4.33
C ARG A 207 -2.79 1.91 3.46
N ILE A 208 -1.91 1.07 4.00
CA ILE A 208 -1.38 -0.10 3.28
C ILE A 208 -2.48 -1.15 3.17
N GLU A 209 -3.24 -1.42 4.24
CA GLU A 209 -4.35 -2.38 4.23
C GLU A 209 -5.43 -1.99 3.20
N GLU A 210 -5.82 -0.71 3.14
CA GLU A 210 -6.71 -0.17 2.09
C GLU A 210 -6.20 -0.45 0.67
N LEU A 211 -4.89 -0.28 0.43
CA LEU A 211 -4.27 -0.49 -0.87
C LEU A 211 -4.14 -1.97 -1.21
N GLU A 212 -3.91 -2.83 -0.23
CA GLU A 212 -3.91 -4.29 -0.40
C GLU A 212 -5.29 -4.82 -0.74
N GLU A 213 -6.36 -4.35 -0.07
CA GLU A 213 -7.73 -4.73 -0.41
C GLU A 213 -8.14 -4.22 -1.80
N ALA A 214 -7.80 -2.97 -2.15
CA ALA A 214 -8.03 -2.45 -3.49
C ALA A 214 -7.27 -3.25 -4.58
N LEU A 215 -6.06 -3.72 -4.29
CA LEU A 215 -5.28 -4.57 -5.19
C LEU A 215 -5.88 -5.98 -5.32
N LYS A 216 -6.31 -6.61 -4.22
CA LYS A 216 -7.00 -7.91 -4.22
C LYS A 216 -8.26 -7.84 -5.09
N GLU A 217 -9.06 -6.80 -4.94
CA GLU A 217 -10.28 -6.61 -5.73
C GLU A 217 -9.97 -6.29 -7.20
N SER A 218 -8.92 -5.51 -7.50
CA SER A 218 -8.48 -5.26 -8.87
C SER A 218 -8.01 -6.53 -9.59
N VAL A 219 -7.26 -7.40 -8.89
CA VAL A 219 -6.84 -8.72 -9.41
C VAL A 219 -8.06 -9.62 -9.62
N ARG A 220 -9.00 -9.63 -8.68
CA ARG A 220 -10.26 -10.39 -8.79
C ARG A 220 -11.10 -9.96 -10.00
N ILE A 221 -11.35 -8.67 -10.16
CA ILE A 221 -12.09 -8.11 -11.31
C ILE A 221 -11.39 -8.45 -12.62
N THR A 222 -10.05 -8.46 -12.64
CA THR A 222 -9.27 -8.84 -13.83
C THR A 222 -9.47 -10.32 -14.16
N ALA A 223 -9.38 -11.22 -13.17
CA ALA A 223 -9.62 -12.65 -13.36
C ALA A 223 -11.07 -12.96 -13.81
N GLU A 224 -12.07 -12.32 -13.18
CA GLU A 224 -13.48 -12.44 -13.58
C GLU A 224 -13.69 -11.95 -15.03
N ARG A 225 -13.06 -10.83 -15.42
CA ARG A 225 -13.09 -10.32 -16.79
C ARG A 225 -12.42 -11.27 -17.79
N GLU A 226 -11.27 -11.85 -17.46
CA GLU A 226 -10.57 -12.82 -18.31
C GLU A 226 -11.40 -14.09 -18.52
N MET A 227 -12.04 -14.61 -17.47
CA MET A 227 -12.97 -15.73 -17.57
C MET A 227 -14.13 -15.43 -18.53
N VAL A 228 -14.77 -14.26 -18.39
CA VAL A 228 -15.87 -13.84 -19.29
C VAL A 228 -15.39 -13.65 -20.73
N MET A 229 -14.19 -13.11 -20.94
CA MET A 229 -13.60 -12.99 -22.28
C MET A 229 -13.36 -14.36 -22.94
N VAL A 230 -12.87 -15.36 -22.18
CA VAL A 230 -12.70 -16.73 -22.67
C VAL A 230 -14.04 -17.38 -23.00
N GLU A 231 -15.05 -17.22 -22.14
CA GLU A 231 -16.40 -17.75 -22.40
C GLU A 231 -17.03 -17.10 -23.64
N GLN A 232 -16.92 -15.78 -23.80
CA GLN A 232 -17.40 -15.08 -24.99
C GLN A 232 -16.66 -15.52 -26.26
N GLN A 233 -15.35 -15.75 -26.20
CA GLN A 233 -14.57 -16.25 -27.34
C GLN A 233 -15.03 -17.67 -27.74
N GLN A 234 -15.30 -18.54 -26.77
CA GLN A 234 -15.85 -19.88 -27.04
C GLN A 234 -17.26 -19.81 -27.65
N GLN A 235 -18.15 -18.97 -27.13
CA GLN A 235 -19.49 -18.78 -27.69
C GLN A 235 -19.45 -18.24 -29.13
N LEU A 236 -18.48 -17.37 -29.44
CA LEU A 236 -18.25 -16.85 -30.79
C LEU A 236 -17.75 -17.95 -31.73
N GLU A 237 -16.77 -18.76 -31.33
CA GLU A 237 -16.28 -19.89 -32.12
C GLU A 237 -17.39 -20.92 -32.40
N GLU A 238 -18.20 -21.26 -31.39
CA GLU A 238 -19.37 -22.13 -31.58
C GLU A 238 -20.41 -21.55 -32.55
N ALA A 239 -20.62 -20.23 -32.53
CA ALA A 239 -21.52 -19.56 -33.45
C ALA A 239 -20.97 -19.56 -34.88
N GLU A 240 -19.67 -19.32 -35.06
CA GLU A 240 -18.98 -19.40 -36.36
C GLU A 240 -19.05 -20.82 -36.95
N GLN A 241 -18.83 -21.86 -36.13
CA GLN A 241 -18.98 -23.26 -36.56
C GLN A 241 -20.42 -23.56 -37.03
N LYS A 242 -21.44 -23.15 -36.27
CA LYS A 242 -22.87 -23.32 -36.63
C LYS A 242 -23.22 -22.57 -37.93
N VAL A 243 -22.70 -21.36 -38.13
CA VAL A 243 -22.89 -20.58 -39.37
C VAL A 243 -22.20 -21.24 -40.56
N ALA A 244 -21.00 -21.78 -40.39
CA ALA A 244 -20.28 -22.52 -41.43
C ALA A 244 -21.05 -23.79 -41.85
N GLU A 245 -21.51 -24.59 -40.89
CA GLU A 245 -22.29 -25.81 -41.13
C GLU A 245 -23.59 -25.51 -41.90
N LEU A 246 -24.41 -24.56 -41.41
CA LEU A 246 -25.63 -24.14 -42.09
C LEU A 246 -25.38 -23.58 -43.49
N THR A 247 -24.25 -22.90 -43.70
CA THR A 247 -23.85 -22.39 -45.03
C THR A 247 -23.51 -23.54 -45.98
N MET A 248 -22.81 -24.58 -45.51
CA MET A 248 -22.50 -25.78 -46.29
C MET A 248 -23.76 -26.60 -46.61
N GLU A 249 -24.67 -26.78 -45.65
CA GLU A 249 -25.96 -27.43 -45.87
C GLU A 249 -26.82 -26.68 -46.89
N LEU A 250 -26.92 -25.36 -46.77
CA LEU A 250 -27.69 -24.51 -47.67
C LEU A 250 -27.11 -24.54 -49.10
N ALA A 251 -25.78 -24.57 -49.24
CA ALA A 251 -25.12 -24.76 -50.53
C ALA A 251 -25.41 -26.16 -51.12
N ARG A 252 -25.35 -27.22 -50.30
CA ARG A 252 -25.66 -28.60 -50.70
C ARG A 252 -27.12 -28.75 -51.14
N ASN A 253 -28.05 -28.17 -50.39
CA ASN A 253 -29.48 -28.20 -50.69
C ASN A 253 -29.79 -27.44 -52.00
N LYS A 254 -29.26 -26.23 -52.17
CA LYS A 254 -29.37 -25.49 -53.45
C LYS A 254 -28.77 -26.26 -54.63
N SER A 255 -27.62 -26.93 -54.43
CA SER A 255 -27.02 -27.75 -55.49
C SER A 255 -27.88 -28.96 -55.85
N SER A 256 -28.48 -29.62 -54.85
CA SER A 256 -29.39 -30.76 -55.04
C SER A 256 -30.67 -30.35 -55.77
N GLU A 257 -31.32 -29.26 -55.32
CA GLU A 257 -32.53 -28.72 -55.95
C GLU A 257 -32.27 -28.27 -57.39
N ASN A 258 -31.17 -27.55 -57.64
CA ASN A 258 -30.78 -27.15 -58.99
C ASN A 258 -30.51 -28.37 -59.89
N SER A 259 -29.84 -29.40 -59.37
CA SER A 259 -29.62 -30.66 -60.12
C SER A 259 -30.93 -31.36 -60.47
N ALA A 260 -31.85 -31.47 -59.51
CA ALA A 260 -33.18 -32.04 -59.73
C ALA A 260 -33.98 -31.24 -60.77
N ARG A 261 -33.94 -29.90 -60.68
CA ARG A 261 -34.60 -28.99 -61.64
C ARG A 261 -34.01 -29.09 -63.04
N VAL A 262 -32.69 -29.16 -63.17
CA VAL A 262 -31.99 -29.36 -64.46
C VAL A 262 -32.37 -30.71 -65.06
N ASN A 263 -32.37 -31.80 -64.28
CA ASN A 263 -32.77 -33.12 -64.75
C ASN A 263 -34.24 -33.15 -65.22
N PHE A 264 -35.14 -32.52 -64.47
CA PHE A 264 -36.56 -32.41 -64.83
C PHE A 264 -36.79 -31.61 -66.13
N LEU A 265 -36.12 -30.47 -66.29
CA LEU A 265 -36.19 -29.66 -67.51
C LEU A 265 -35.56 -30.37 -68.71
N THR A 266 -34.46 -31.11 -68.50
CA THR A 266 -33.81 -31.93 -69.54
C THR A 266 -34.77 -33.01 -70.03
N LYS A 267 -35.41 -33.76 -69.12
CA LYS A 267 -36.40 -34.77 -69.49
C LYS A 267 -37.60 -34.18 -70.23
N GLN A 268 -38.11 -33.01 -69.81
CA GLN A 268 -39.17 -32.33 -70.54
C GLN A 268 -38.73 -31.90 -71.95
N LEU A 269 -37.49 -31.45 -72.12
CA LEU A 269 -36.94 -31.11 -73.42
C LEU A 269 -36.86 -32.34 -74.32
N GLU A 270 -36.35 -33.47 -73.81
CA GLU A 270 -36.33 -34.76 -74.52
C GLU A 270 -37.74 -35.20 -74.96
N ASP A 271 -38.73 -35.13 -74.07
CA ASP A 271 -40.13 -35.45 -74.39
C ASP A 271 -40.71 -34.55 -75.50
N LYS A 272 -40.37 -33.25 -75.48
CA LYS A 272 -40.79 -32.29 -76.51
C LYS A 272 -40.07 -32.52 -77.83
N GLU A 273 -38.78 -32.85 -77.80
CA GLU A 273 -38.01 -33.24 -78.98
C GLU A 273 -38.53 -34.53 -79.61
N MET A 274 -38.87 -35.55 -78.81
CA MET A 274 -39.46 -36.79 -79.30
C MET A 274 -40.81 -36.54 -79.97
N LYS A 275 -41.68 -35.73 -79.35
CA LYS A 275 -42.95 -35.29 -79.94
C LYS A 275 -42.75 -34.51 -81.24
N LEU A 276 -41.78 -33.59 -81.28
CA LEU A 276 -41.44 -32.84 -82.48
C LEU A 276 -40.93 -33.75 -83.62
N LYS A 277 -40.05 -34.71 -83.31
CA LYS A 277 -39.54 -35.69 -84.28
C LYS A 277 -40.68 -36.57 -84.82
N LYS A 278 -41.61 -37.01 -83.96
CA LYS A 278 -42.83 -37.75 -84.37
C LYS A 278 -43.70 -36.92 -85.33
N LEU A 279 -44.09 -35.71 -84.94
CA LEU A 279 -44.91 -34.82 -85.79
C LEU A 279 -44.22 -34.45 -87.11
N GLN A 280 -42.89 -34.30 -87.11
CA GLN A 280 -42.12 -34.08 -88.34
C GLN A 280 -42.12 -35.31 -89.26
N SER A 281 -42.11 -36.52 -88.70
CA SER A 281 -42.21 -37.76 -89.46
C SER A 281 -43.63 -37.98 -90.01
N GLU A 282 -44.67 -37.71 -89.22
CA GLU A 282 -46.08 -37.82 -89.64
C GLU A 282 -46.38 -36.81 -90.76
N ARG A 283 -45.98 -35.54 -90.59
CA ARG A 283 -46.06 -34.52 -91.65
C ARG A 283 -45.33 -34.95 -92.93
N HIS A 284 -44.23 -35.70 -92.81
CA HIS A 284 -43.51 -36.19 -93.98
C HIS A 284 -44.32 -37.26 -94.73
N LYS A 285 -44.80 -38.28 -94.02
CA LYS A 285 -45.63 -39.35 -94.59
C LYS A 285 -46.86 -38.79 -95.29
N HIS A 286 -47.58 -37.86 -94.67
CA HIS A 286 -48.73 -37.23 -95.31
C HIS A 286 -48.39 -36.41 -96.56
N LEU A 287 -47.19 -35.82 -96.64
CA LEU A 287 -46.75 -35.17 -97.89
C LEU A 287 -46.41 -36.19 -98.97
N GLU A 288 -45.81 -37.33 -98.60
CA GLU A 288 -45.51 -38.44 -99.52
C GLU A 288 -46.80 -39.09 -100.05
N GLU A 289 -47.74 -39.44 -99.18
CA GLU A 289 -49.10 -39.93 -99.49
C GLU A 289 -49.83 -38.97 -100.46
N VAL A 290 -49.74 -37.65 -100.24
CA VAL A 290 -50.34 -36.65 -101.14
C VAL A 290 -49.64 -36.61 -102.50
N TYR A 291 -48.32 -36.79 -102.57
CA TYR A 291 -47.62 -36.89 -103.85
C TYR A 291 -47.92 -38.21 -104.57
N GLU A 292 -48.12 -39.32 -103.86
CA GLU A 292 -48.56 -40.61 -104.40
C GLU A 292 -49.96 -40.51 -104.99
N MET A 293 -50.95 -40.06 -104.22
CA MET A 293 -52.32 -39.85 -104.72
C MET A 293 -52.37 -38.91 -105.93
N LYS A 294 -51.52 -37.85 -105.94
CA LYS A 294 -51.41 -36.95 -107.10
C LYS A 294 -50.77 -37.64 -108.31
N GLN A 295 -49.77 -38.51 -108.10
CA GLN A 295 -49.12 -39.29 -109.15
C GLN A 295 -50.11 -40.29 -109.77
N GLU A 296 -50.83 -41.04 -108.94
CA GLU A 296 -51.85 -42.01 -109.35
C GLU A 296 -53.01 -41.32 -110.08
N ALA A 297 -53.52 -40.20 -109.58
CA ALA A 297 -54.60 -39.46 -110.23
C ALA A 297 -54.21 -38.95 -111.63
N ILE A 298 -52.96 -38.48 -111.81
CA ILE A 298 -52.45 -38.07 -113.13
C ILE A 298 -52.27 -39.29 -114.06
N GLN A 299 -51.79 -40.43 -113.54
CA GLN A 299 -51.67 -41.66 -114.32
C GLN A 299 -53.02 -42.25 -114.73
N ALA A 300 -54.02 -42.20 -113.86
CA ALA A 300 -55.40 -42.58 -114.15
C ALA A 300 -56.00 -41.68 -115.23
N ALA A 301 -55.85 -40.35 -115.10
CA ALA A 301 -56.28 -39.40 -116.12
C ALA A 301 -55.57 -39.61 -117.47
N MET A 302 -54.27 -39.91 -117.47
CA MET A 302 -53.56 -40.30 -118.71
C MET A 302 -54.12 -41.58 -119.33
N SER A 303 -54.39 -42.61 -118.50
CA SER A 303 -54.96 -43.88 -118.96
C SER A 303 -56.38 -43.70 -119.53
N GLU A 304 -57.16 -42.80 -118.95
CA GLU A 304 -58.47 -42.39 -119.46
C GLU A 304 -58.34 -41.67 -120.83
N LYS A 305 -57.36 -40.77 -121.00
CA LYS A 305 -57.07 -40.14 -122.29
C LYS A 305 -56.64 -41.18 -123.32
N ASP A 306 -55.81 -42.16 -122.94
CA ASP A 306 -55.38 -43.25 -123.82
C ASP A 306 -56.53 -44.17 -124.25
N ALA A 307 -57.44 -44.52 -123.33
CA ALA A 307 -58.66 -45.26 -123.66
C ALA A 307 -59.56 -44.48 -124.63
N ASN A 308 -59.72 -43.16 -124.42
CA ASN A 308 -60.51 -42.30 -125.30
C ASN A 308 -59.87 -42.14 -126.69
N ILE A 309 -58.53 -42.01 -126.78
CA ILE A 309 -57.80 -41.99 -128.06
C ILE A 309 -58.02 -43.32 -128.81
N ALA A 310 -57.80 -44.46 -128.14
CA ALA A 310 -57.99 -45.77 -128.76
C ALA A 310 -59.44 -46.00 -129.26
N LEU A 311 -60.45 -45.56 -128.51
CA LEU A 311 -61.86 -45.60 -128.94
C LEU A 311 -62.12 -44.75 -130.20
N LEU A 312 -61.53 -43.56 -130.28
CA LEU A 312 -61.64 -42.69 -131.47
C LEU A 312 -60.88 -43.24 -132.68
N GLU A 313 -59.73 -43.89 -132.46
CA GLU A 313 -58.95 -44.57 -133.51
C GLU A 313 -59.67 -45.79 -134.09
N MET A 314 -60.36 -46.58 -133.25
CA MET A 314 -61.20 -47.69 -133.71
C MET A 314 -62.50 -47.22 -134.39
N THR A 315 -62.96 -46.01 -134.09
CA THR A 315 -64.22 -45.46 -134.64
C THR A 315 -63.97 -44.72 -135.96
N SER A 316 -63.93 -45.46 -137.06
CA SER A 316 -63.96 -44.98 -138.47
C SER A 316 -63.16 -43.68 -138.74
N THR A 317 -61.86 -43.85 -138.99
CA THR A 317 -60.85 -42.80 -139.21
C THR A 317 -61.10 -41.82 -140.37
N LYS A 318 -62.22 -41.93 -141.10
CA LYS A 318 -62.60 -41.04 -142.21
C LYS A 318 -63.33 -39.77 -141.77
N GLN A 319 -63.67 -39.59 -140.49
CA GLN A 319 -64.23 -38.33 -139.98
C GLN A 319 -63.15 -37.38 -139.46
N ARG A 320 -63.02 -36.21 -140.11
CA ARG A 320 -62.13 -35.12 -139.71
C ARG A 320 -62.33 -34.64 -138.25
N ARG A 321 -63.52 -34.79 -137.69
CA ARG A 321 -63.80 -34.47 -136.28
C ARG A 321 -63.07 -35.40 -135.31
N ASN A 322 -62.94 -36.69 -135.65
CA ASN A 322 -62.26 -37.66 -134.81
C ASN A 322 -60.75 -37.38 -134.76
N THR A 323 -60.15 -37.00 -135.90
CA THR A 323 -58.74 -36.59 -135.95
C THR A 323 -58.47 -35.31 -135.17
N GLU A 324 -59.35 -34.30 -135.25
CA GLU A 324 -59.20 -33.04 -134.51
C GLU A 324 -59.35 -33.23 -132.98
N GLU A 325 -60.21 -34.15 -132.52
CA GLU A 325 -60.34 -34.48 -131.09
C GLU A 325 -59.19 -35.38 -130.58
N ILE A 326 -58.67 -36.31 -131.40
CA ILE A 326 -57.45 -37.08 -131.08
C ILE A 326 -56.24 -36.13 -130.88
N ASP A 327 -56.05 -35.15 -131.76
CA ASP A 327 -54.98 -34.15 -131.62
C ASP A 327 -55.12 -33.33 -130.33
N LYS A 328 -56.35 -33.00 -129.93
CA LYS A 328 -56.64 -32.31 -128.67
C LYS A 328 -56.35 -33.19 -127.45
N LEU A 329 -56.80 -34.45 -127.46
CA LEU A 329 -56.51 -35.42 -126.41
C LEU A 329 -55.00 -35.69 -126.28
N ASN A 330 -54.26 -35.73 -127.39
CA ASN A 330 -52.80 -35.83 -127.39
C ASN A 330 -52.12 -34.63 -126.70
N ARG A 331 -52.57 -33.40 -126.98
CA ARG A 331 -52.06 -32.19 -126.29
C ARG A 331 -52.42 -32.17 -124.80
N GLU A 332 -53.58 -32.68 -124.42
CA GLU A 332 -53.98 -32.82 -123.01
C GLU A 332 -53.14 -33.90 -122.30
N LYS A 333 -52.92 -35.05 -122.95
CA LYS A 333 -52.03 -36.12 -122.49
C LYS A 333 -50.59 -35.63 -122.31
N GLU A 334 -50.06 -34.84 -123.23
CA GLU A 334 -48.71 -34.27 -123.12
C GLU A 334 -48.58 -33.37 -121.87
N LYS A 335 -49.58 -32.52 -121.61
CA LYS A 335 -49.63 -31.70 -120.38
C LYS A 335 -49.68 -32.56 -119.11
N LEU A 336 -50.50 -33.61 -119.10
CA LEU A 336 -50.54 -34.57 -117.98
C LEU A 336 -49.19 -35.28 -117.81
N GLN A 337 -48.51 -35.64 -118.90
CA GLN A 337 -47.18 -36.27 -118.86
C GLN A 337 -46.10 -35.32 -118.32
N GLN A 338 -46.18 -34.02 -118.64
CA GLN A 338 -45.31 -32.99 -118.06
C GLN A 338 -45.59 -32.82 -116.55
N GLN A 339 -46.85 -32.75 -116.15
CA GLN A 339 -47.25 -32.69 -114.73
C GLN A 339 -46.82 -33.94 -113.95
N LEU A 340 -46.91 -35.13 -114.56
CA LEU A 340 -46.46 -36.39 -113.96
C LEU A 340 -44.95 -36.37 -113.68
N LYS A 341 -44.14 -35.89 -114.63
CA LYS A 341 -42.69 -35.72 -114.45
C LYS A 341 -42.38 -34.76 -113.30
N GLU A 342 -43.08 -33.64 -113.21
CA GLU A 342 -42.90 -32.65 -112.14
C GLU A 342 -43.28 -33.24 -110.76
N VAL A 343 -44.42 -33.91 -110.65
CA VAL A 343 -44.90 -34.56 -109.42
C VAL A 343 -43.93 -35.65 -108.96
N THR A 344 -43.48 -36.51 -109.88
CA THR A 344 -42.49 -37.56 -109.57
C THR A 344 -41.16 -36.94 -109.11
N GLN A 345 -40.69 -35.87 -109.77
CA GLN A 345 -39.46 -35.18 -109.37
C GLN A 345 -39.60 -34.53 -107.98
N ASN A 346 -40.75 -33.94 -107.67
CA ASN A 346 -41.00 -33.30 -106.38
C ASN A 346 -41.17 -34.32 -105.24
N ARG A 347 -41.77 -35.49 -105.50
CA ARG A 347 -41.80 -36.64 -104.58
C ARG A 347 -40.38 -37.14 -104.27
N MET A 348 -39.55 -37.36 -105.29
CA MET A 348 -38.15 -37.78 -105.10
C MET A 348 -37.32 -36.76 -104.31
N LYS A 349 -37.46 -35.45 -104.59
CA LYS A 349 -36.82 -34.37 -103.81
C LYS A 349 -37.28 -34.36 -102.35
N LEU A 350 -38.55 -34.68 -102.10
CA LEU A 350 -39.11 -34.76 -100.74
C LEU A 350 -38.43 -35.90 -99.95
N ILE A 351 -38.42 -37.12 -100.50
CA ILE A 351 -37.80 -38.31 -99.89
C ILE A 351 -36.32 -38.05 -99.55
N GLN A 352 -35.53 -37.59 -100.54
CA GLN A 352 -34.10 -37.26 -100.33
C GLN A 352 -33.87 -36.21 -99.24
N LYS A 353 -34.83 -35.30 -99.01
CA LYS A 353 -34.75 -34.28 -97.96
C LYS A 353 -35.04 -34.87 -96.57
N GLN A 354 -35.78 -35.98 -96.48
CA GLN A 354 -36.00 -36.72 -95.23
C GLN A 354 -34.77 -37.53 -94.85
N GLU A 355 -34.19 -38.27 -95.80
CA GLU A 355 -32.99 -39.10 -95.61
C GLU A 355 -31.84 -38.25 -95.05
N ARG A 356 -31.49 -37.14 -95.71
CA ARG A 356 -30.46 -36.21 -95.22
C ARG A 356 -30.75 -35.63 -93.83
N ARG A 357 -32.03 -35.49 -93.47
CA ARG A 357 -32.45 -34.99 -92.14
C ARG A 357 -32.35 -36.10 -91.08
N SER A 358 -32.68 -37.35 -91.41
CA SER A 358 -32.54 -38.48 -90.48
C SER A 358 -31.06 -38.80 -90.20
N GLU A 359 -30.20 -38.70 -91.22
CA GLU A 359 -28.73 -38.83 -91.08
C GLU A 359 -28.12 -37.76 -90.16
N SER A 360 -28.53 -36.49 -90.29
CA SER A 360 -28.03 -35.41 -89.42
C SER A 360 -28.48 -35.59 -87.96
N LEU A 361 -29.72 -36.04 -87.75
CA LEU A 361 -30.24 -36.42 -86.43
C LEU A 361 -29.52 -37.65 -85.84
N GLY A 362 -29.05 -38.58 -86.68
CA GLY A 362 -28.26 -39.74 -86.27
C GLY A 362 -26.85 -39.37 -85.78
N ARG A 363 -26.15 -38.46 -86.49
CA ARG A 363 -24.79 -38.02 -86.12
C ARG A 363 -24.77 -37.16 -84.85
N SER A 364 -25.84 -36.41 -84.57
CA SER A 364 -25.92 -35.53 -83.39
C SER A 364 -26.00 -36.26 -82.04
N LYS A 365 -26.17 -37.59 -82.02
CA LYS A 365 -26.20 -38.38 -80.77
C LYS A 365 -24.83 -38.66 -80.14
N LYS A 366 -23.72 -38.17 -80.71
CA LYS A 366 -22.37 -38.36 -80.16
C LYS A 366 -21.71 -37.03 -79.80
N SER A 367 -21.48 -36.85 -78.49
CA SER A 367 -20.65 -35.84 -77.80
C SER A 367 -21.37 -34.55 -77.35
N PRO A 368 -20.99 -33.98 -76.18
CA PRO A 368 -20.47 -34.63 -74.97
C PRO A 368 -21.29 -34.29 -73.72
N SER A 369 -21.08 -35.05 -72.64
CA SER A 369 -21.55 -34.67 -71.31
C SER A 369 -20.95 -33.32 -70.91
N HIS A 370 -21.79 -32.29 -70.78
CA HIS A 370 -21.40 -31.05 -70.12
C HIS A 370 -21.29 -31.29 -68.61
N ARG A 371 -20.14 -31.83 -68.19
CA ARG A 371 -19.72 -31.86 -66.79
C ARG A 371 -19.58 -30.41 -66.33
N ALA A 372 -20.60 -29.91 -65.64
CA ALA A 372 -20.54 -28.62 -64.96
C ALA A 372 -19.36 -28.65 -63.98
N LYS A 373 -18.26 -27.98 -64.33
CA LYS A 373 -17.18 -27.72 -63.38
C LYS A 373 -17.74 -26.78 -62.32
N GLY A 374 -17.62 -27.16 -61.06
CA GLY A 374 -18.11 -26.36 -59.95
C GLY A 374 -17.49 -24.96 -59.99
N MET A 375 -18.35 -23.94 -59.88
CA MET A 375 -17.91 -22.59 -59.59
C MET A 375 -17.47 -22.56 -58.13
N SER A 376 -16.18 -22.33 -57.89
CA SER A 376 -15.60 -22.25 -56.55
C SER A 376 -16.19 -21.03 -55.81
N PRO A 377 -16.84 -21.20 -54.65
CA PRO A 377 -17.29 -20.09 -53.85
C PRO A 377 -16.14 -19.66 -52.93
N ASP A 378 -15.21 -18.85 -53.42
CA ASP A 378 -14.29 -18.15 -52.53
C ASP A 378 -13.64 -16.91 -53.15
N ARG A 379 -14.10 -15.75 -52.69
CA ARG A 379 -13.28 -14.56 -52.38
C ARG A 379 -14.00 -13.75 -51.31
N VAL A 380 -13.75 -14.13 -50.06
CA VAL A 380 -13.93 -13.26 -48.90
C VAL A 380 -13.23 -11.92 -49.19
N ASN A 381 -13.93 -10.81 -49.02
CA ASN A 381 -13.32 -9.49 -48.94
C ASN A 381 -13.58 -8.95 -47.53
N PRO A 382 -12.64 -9.08 -46.59
CA PRO A 382 -12.84 -8.62 -45.23
C PRO A 382 -12.84 -7.09 -45.22
N TYR A 383 -13.84 -6.50 -44.56
CA TYR A 383 -13.76 -5.11 -44.13
C TYR A 383 -12.65 -4.99 -43.08
N VAL A 384 -11.45 -4.60 -43.53
CA VAL A 384 -10.34 -4.30 -42.63
C VAL A 384 -10.65 -2.98 -41.93
N LEU A 385 -11.24 -3.08 -40.74
CA LEU A 385 -11.30 -1.98 -39.79
C LEU A 385 -9.87 -1.71 -39.27
N THR A 386 -9.21 -0.70 -39.83
CA THR A 386 -7.96 -0.19 -39.28
C THR A 386 -8.25 0.52 -37.96
N ALA A 387 -7.93 -0.14 -36.84
CA ALA A 387 -7.80 0.54 -35.56
C ALA A 387 -6.57 1.46 -35.61
N PRO A 388 -6.67 2.74 -35.19
CA PRO A 388 -5.50 3.59 -35.00
C PRO A 388 -4.71 3.14 -33.77
N ALA A 389 -3.40 3.36 -33.82
CA ALA A 389 -2.45 2.82 -32.85
C ALA A 389 -2.60 3.40 -31.43
N SER A 390 -2.08 2.64 -30.48
CA SER A 390 -1.70 3.04 -29.13
C SER A 390 -1.03 4.41 -29.08
N LEU A 391 -1.52 5.29 -28.21
CA LEU A 391 -0.75 6.41 -27.67
C LEU A 391 -0.08 5.97 -26.39
N ASP A 392 1.24 5.82 -26.41
CA ASP A 392 2.07 5.93 -25.21
C ASP A 392 2.10 7.40 -24.77
N SER A 393 1.63 7.70 -23.56
CA SER A 393 1.95 8.90 -22.74
C SER A 393 1.45 8.69 -21.31
#